data_AF-A0A7U7PZC7-F1
#
_entry.id   AF-A0A7U7PZC7-F1
#
_cell.length_a   1.000
_cell.length_b   1.000
_cell.length_c   1.000
_cell.angle_alpha   90.00
_cell.angle_beta   90.00
_cell.angle_gamma   90.00
#
_symmetry.space_group_name_H-M   'P 1'
#
loop_
_entity.id
_entity.type
_entity.pdbx_description
1 polymer ?
#
loop_
_entity_poly.entity_id
_entity_poly.type
_entity_poly.pdbx_seq_one_letter_code
_entity_poly.pdbx_strand_id
1 'polypeptide(L)'
;MSFRTLKSIFHEYNESKMKDEYKRRFNSLASFNTNINITPMVNGKKVVDKKYPLFFMVTKNLSKKQELISLNSRRIDSALNSVPHAVRE
;
A
#
# COMPACT_ATOMS: atom_id res chain seq x y z
N MET A 1 -12.82 5.60 8.32
CA MET A 1 -11.71 5.50 9.29
C MET A 1 -10.43 5.98 8.63
N SER A 2 -9.75 6.94 9.24
CA SER A 2 -8.39 7.34 8.87
C SER A 2 -7.42 6.51 9.71
N PHE A 3 -6.56 5.70 9.08
CA PHE A 3 -5.57 4.91 9.81
C PHE A 3 -4.41 5.81 10.23
N ARG A 4 -4.12 5.89 11.53
CA ARG A 4 -2.90 6.56 12.03
C ARG A 4 -1.65 5.80 11.56
N THR A 5 -0.59 6.53 11.29
CA THR A 5 0.69 5.93 10.88
C THR A 5 1.28 5.14 12.05
N LEU A 6 1.96 4.01 11.77
CA LEU A 6 2.62 3.22 12.82
C LEU A 6 3.67 4.04 13.59
N LYS A 7 4.29 5.04 12.92
CA LYS A 7 5.20 5.99 13.55
C LYS A 7 4.51 6.85 14.63
N SER A 8 3.32 7.41 14.37
CA SER A 8 2.60 8.19 15.40
C SER A 8 2.22 7.29 16.58
N ILE A 9 1.76 6.07 16.30
CA ILE A 9 1.42 5.09 17.35
C ILE A 9 2.64 4.72 18.20
N PHE A 10 3.82 4.57 17.58
CA PHE A 10 5.07 4.32 18.30
C PHE A 10 5.40 5.45 19.28
N HIS A 11 5.30 6.71 18.85
CA HIS A 11 5.61 7.86 19.70
C HIS A 11 4.56 8.08 20.81
N GLU A 12 3.28 7.82 20.53
CA GLU A 12 2.19 8.01 21.50
C GLU A 12 2.10 6.89 22.55
N TYR A 13 2.31 5.64 22.13
CA TYR A 13 1.93 4.46 22.94
C TYR A 13 3.03 3.43 23.11
N ASN A 14 4.26 3.68 22.64
CA ASN A 14 5.44 2.79 22.66
C ASN A 14 5.52 1.71 21.55
N GLU A 15 6.64 0.98 21.56
CA GLU A 15 6.96 -0.07 20.59
C GLU A 15 6.00 -1.26 20.64
N SER A 16 5.54 -1.66 21.83
CA SER A 16 4.65 -2.81 22.00
C SER A 16 3.33 -2.57 21.28
N LYS A 17 2.67 -1.44 21.55
CA LYS A 17 1.39 -1.12 20.90
C LYS A 17 1.53 -0.95 19.40
N MET A 18 2.65 -0.39 18.94
CA MET A 18 2.94 -0.30 17.51
C MET A 18 3.07 -1.68 16.87
N LYS A 19 3.77 -2.63 17.51
CA LYS A 19 3.89 -4.01 17.02
C LYS A 19 2.55 -4.74 16.99
N ASP A 20 1.72 -4.56 18.01
CA ASP A 20 0.39 -5.18 18.08
C ASP A 20 -0.54 -4.64 16.99
N GLU A 21 -0.49 -3.33 16.75
CA GLU A 21 -1.21 -2.70 15.64
C GLU A 21 -0.69 -3.18 14.29
N TYR A 22 0.64 -3.25 14.11
CA TYR A 22 1.25 -3.79 12.89
C TYR A 22 0.74 -5.21 12.61
N LYS A 23 0.77 -6.11 13.60
CA LYS A 23 0.30 -7.50 13.45
C LYS A 23 -1.19 -7.56 13.11
N ARG A 24 -2.03 -6.78 13.80
CA ARG A 24 -3.47 -6.71 13.50
C ARG A 24 -3.74 -6.24 12.08
N ARG A 25 -3.01 -5.22 11.62
CA ARG A 25 -3.14 -4.72 10.25
C ARG A 25 -2.62 -5.73 9.24
N PHE A 26 -1.45 -6.31 9.44
CA PHE A 26 -0.87 -7.31 8.54
C PHE A 26 -1.80 -8.52 8.33
N ASN A 27 -2.47 -8.97 9.39
CA ASN A 27 -3.39 -10.11 9.36
C ASN A 27 -4.85 -9.72 9.01
N SER A 28 -5.13 -8.45 8.69
CA SER A 28 -6.47 -8.00 8.35
C SER A 28 -6.87 -8.47 6.94
N LEU A 29 -8.14 -8.85 6.76
CA LEU A 29 -8.70 -9.19 5.45
C LEU A 29 -8.63 -8.02 4.43
N ALA A 30 -8.55 -6.79 4.92
CA ALA A 30 -8.45 -5.59 4.08
C ALA A 30 -7.00 -5.20 3.72
N SER A 31 -6.03 -6.03 4.11
CA SER A 31 -4.62 -5.80 3.85
C SER A 31 -4.14 -6.58 2.63
N PHE A 32 -3.34 -5.91 1.82
CA PHE A 32 -2.64 -6.51 0.70
C PHE A 32 -1.16 -6.64 1.04
N ASN A 33 -0.69 -7.89 1.09
CA ASN A 33 0.72 -8.21 1.35
C ASN A 33 1.50 -8.13 0.04
N THR A 34 2.58 -7.37 0.03
CA THR A 34 3.31 -7.07 -1.21
C THR A 34 4.42 -8.07 -1.51
N ASN A 35 4.65 -9.06 -0.64
CA ASN A 35 5.80 -9.98 -0.66
C ASN A 35 7.18 -9.28 -0.66
N ILE A 36 7.22 -7.97 -0.40
CA ILE A 36 8.45 -7.20 -0.28
C ILE A 36 8.83 -7.15 1.20
N ASN A 37 10.08 -7.47 1.51
CA ASN A 37 10.61 -7.40 2.86
C ASN A 37 11.59 -6.24 2.97
N ILE A 38 11.49 -5.46 4.04
CA ILE A 38 12.45 -4.40 4.36
C ILE A 38 13.32 -4.78 5.55
N THR A 39 14.59 -4.41 5.47
CA THR A 39 15.53 -4.51 6.59
C THR A 39 15.62 -3.13 7.25
N PRO A 40 15.32 -3.01 8.56
CA PRO A 40 15.39 -1.73 9.22
C PRO A 40 16.85 -1.28 9.38
N MET A 41 17.05 0.04 9.38
CA MET A 41 18.32 0.66 9.75
C MET A 41 18.21 1.26 11.14
N VAL A 42 19.19 0.99 11.99
CA VAL A 42 19.31 1.56 13.35
C VAL A 42 20.71 2.13 13.50
N ASN A 43 20.81 3.42 13.87
CA ASN A 43 22.08 4.14 14.04
C ASN A 43 23.03 3.99 12.83
N GLY A 44 22.47 4.11 11.61
CA GLY A 44 23.24 4.02 10.36
C GLY A 44 23.67 2.62 9.94
N LYS A 45 23.37 1.58 10.73
CA LYS A 45 23.68 0.18 10.41
C LYS A 45 22.40 -0.58 10.06
N LYS A 46 22.47 -1.43 9.03
CA LYS A 46 21.39 -2.37 8.71
C LYS A 46 21.33 -3.43 9.81
N VAL A 47 20.13 -3.69 10.35
CA VAL A 47 19.92 -4.77 11.32
C VAL A 47 19.65 -6.05 10.55
N VAL A 48 20.65 -6.91 10.41
CA VAL A 48 20.60 -8.10 9.54
C VAL A 48 19.58 -9.13 10.04
N ASP A 49 19.36 -9.20 11.35
CA ASP A 49 18.51 -10.21 12.00
C ASP A 49 17.01 -9.96 11.90
N LYS A 50 16.58 -8.78 11.39
CA LYS A 50 15.17 -8.42 11.34
C LYS A 50 14.75 -8.08 9.92
N LYS A 51 13.66 -8.70 9.49
CA LYS A 51 12.94 -8.38 8.25
C LYS A 51 11.49 -8.09 8.58
N TYR A 52 10.96 -7.02 7.99
CA TYR A 52 9.55 -6.67 8.12
C TYR A 52 8.88 -6.77 6.74
N PRO A 53 7.87 -7.62 6.58
CA PRO A 53 7.09 -7.64 5.35
C PRO A 53 6.30 -6.34 5.21
N LEU A 54 6.28 -5.81 3.99
CA LEU A 54 5.48 -4.67 3.61
C LEU A 54 4.06 -5.13 3.28
N PHE A 55 3.11 -4.32 3.70
CA PHE A 55 1.71 -4.43 3.37
C PHE A 55 1.13 -3.04 3.23
N PHE A 56 0.03 -2.92 2.51
CA PHE A 56 -0.80 -1.72 2.55
C PHE A 56 -2.25 -2.11 2.81
N MET A 57 -2.99 -1.20 3.40
CA MET A 57 -4.42 -1.38 3.61
C MET A 57 -5.19 -0.71 2.50
N VAL A 58 -6.19 -1.40 1.98
CA VAL A 58 -7.11 -0.83 0.99
C VAL A 58 -8.05 0.14 1.73
N THR A 59 -7.63 1.39 1.85
CA THR A 59 -8.45 2.43 2.46
C THR A 59 -9.56 2.85 1.49
N LYS A 60 -10.68 3.36 2.02
CA LYS A 60 -11.79 3.91 1.22
C LYS A 60 -11.30 4.92 0.16
N ASN A 61 -10.29 5.73 0.50
CA ASN A 61 -9.72 6.68 -0.45
C ASN A 61 -8.93 5.99 -1.56
N LEU A 62 -8.15 4.96 -1.22
CA LEU A 62 -7.42 4.16 -2.20
C LEU A 62 -8.37 3.44 -3.15
N SER A 63 -9.45 2.85 -2.62
CA SER A 63 -10.51 2.22 -3.44
C SER A 63 -11.15 3.20 -4.42
N LYS A 64 -11.52 4.40 -3.96
CA LYS A 64 -12.08 5.45 -4.82
C LYS A 64 -11.12 5.85 -5.94
N LYS A 65 -9.84 6.03 -5.62
CA LYS A 65 -8.81 6.35 -6.64
C LYS A 65 -8.65 5.22 -7.65
N GLN A 66 -8.64 3.97 -7.18
CA GLN A 66 -8.56 2.80 -8.05
C GLN A 66 -9.76 2.71 -9.00
N GLU A 67 -10.97 2.97 -8.51
CA GLU A 67 -12.17 3.02 -9.34
C GLU A 67 -12.09 4.10 -10.43
N LEU A 68 -11.67 5.32 -10.05
CA LEU A 68 -11.48 6.42 -11.01
C LEU A 68 -10.43 6.09 -12.07
N ILE A 69 -9.32 5.47 -11.68
CA ILE A 69 -8.28 5.01 -12.61
C ILE A 69 -8.88 3.98 -13.57
N SER A 70 -9.61 2.98 -13.07
CA SER A 70 -10.25 1.95 -13.90
C SER A 70 -11.25 2.52 -14.90
N LEU A 71 -12.04 3.51 -14.50
CA LEU A 71 -12.98 4.18 -15.40
C LEU A 71 -12.25 4.98 -16.47
N ASN A 72 -11.18 5.69 -16.11
CA ASN A 72 -10.37 6.44 -17.07
C ASN A 72 -9.63 5.52 -18.05
N SER A 73 -9.05 4.41 -17.58
CA SER A 73 -8.42 3.41 -18.46
C SER A 73 -9.43 2.88 -19.49
N ARG A 74 -10.64 2.50 -19.06
CA ARG A 74 -11.70 2.05 -19.98
C ARG A 74 -12.08 3.10 -21.02
N ARG A 75 -12.11 4.37 -20.64
CA ARG A 75 -12.37 5.48 -21.59
C ARG A 75 -11.25 5.60 -22.62
N ILE A 76 -9.99 5.49 -22.18
CA ILE A 76 -8.82 5.50 -23.05
C ILE A 76 -8.89 4.32 -24.03
N ASP A 77 -9.15 3.11 -23.53
CA ASP A 77 -9.28 1.91 -24.36
C ASP A 77 -10.40 2.06 -25.40
N SER A 78 -11.55 2.62 -25.00
CA SER A 78 -12.66 2.87 -25.92
C SER A 78 -12.28 3.90 -27.00
N ALA A 79 -11.55 4.96 -26.64
CA ALA A 79 -11.12 5.98 -27.59
C ALA A 79 -10.06 5.46 -28.56
N LEU A 80 -9.10 4.65 -28.07
CA LEU A 80 -8.14 3.95 -28.91
C LEU A 80 -8.83 2.96 -29.87
N ASN A 81 -9.91 2.32 -29.42
CA ASN A 81 -10.68 1.41 -30.25
C ASN A 81 -11.61 2.11 -31.26
N SER A 82 -11.89 3.41 -31.10
CA SER A 82 -12.69 4.17 -32.07
C SER A 82 -11.84 4.85 -33.16
N VAL A 83 -10.52 4.93 -33.01
CA VAL A 83 -9.64 5.43 -34.08
C VAL A 83 -9.33 4.34 -35.12
N PRO A 84 -9.20 4.72 -36.42
CA PRO A 84 -8.86 3.79 -37.51
C PRO A 84 -7.55 3.05 -37.26
N HIS A 85 -7.45 1.83 -37.77
CA HIS A 85 -6.33 0.91 -37.50
C HIS A 85 -4.95 1.50 -37.86
N ALA A 86 -4.89 2.36 -38.88
CA ALA A 86 -3.67 2.99 -39.39
C ALA A 86 -3.00 3.98 -38.42
N VAL A 87 -3.64 4.36 -37.31
CA VAL A 87 -3.14 5.34 -36.33
C VAL A 87 -2.74 4.68 -34.99
N ARG A 88 -2.87 3.34 -34.88
CA ARG A 88 -2.66 2.62 -33.61
C ARG A 88 -1.20 2.17 -33.37
N GLU A 89 -0.31 2.34 -34.36
CA GLU A 89 1.11 1.94 -34.29
C GLU A 89 2.04 3.05 -33.79
#